data_AF-A0A951S955-F1
#
_entry.id   AF-A0A951S955-F1
#
_cell.length_a   1.000
_cell.length_b   1.000
_cell.length_c   1.000
_cell.angle_alpha   90.00
_cell.angle_beta   90.00
_cell.angle_gamma   90.00
#
_symmetry.space_group_name_H-M   'P 1'
#
loop_
_entity.id
_entity.type
_entity.pdbx_description
1 polymer ?
#
loop_
_entity_poly.entity_id
_entity_poly.type
_entity_poly.pdbx_seq_one_letter_code
_entity_poly.pdbx_strand_id
1 'polypeptide(L)'
;MINVFTVTITPRLQYVLGEIFTRRLGLDFEIITDVEVFTKTKGVRINYSNITIDSTLQILPHGLLNNHSIEKIVFDVTANNDWHIVFGKINNSVIPFDIFASIFYLLSRYEEYTISERDIHGRFQAKNSIAFANNFLRIPLIELWCEKLKEILQYHKKHLEFKNHTYTALHTVDVDLCYKYFGIDWWKW
;
A
#
# COMPACT_ATOMS: atom_id res chain seq x y z
N MET A 1 3.02 15.91 -11.08
CA MET A 1 4.29 15.32 -10.63
C MET A 1 4.47 15.49 -9.13
N ILE A 2 4.63 14.37 -8.43
CA ILE A 2 4.99 14.27 -7.01
C ILE A 2 6.50 14.05 -6.91
N ASN A 3 7.19 14.82 -6.08
CA ASN A 3 8.62 14.62 -5.84
C ASN A 3 8.79 13.94 -4.48
N VAL A 4 9.43 12.78 -4.44
CA VAL A 4 9.66 12.01 -3.22
C VAL A 4 11.14 11.99 -2.91
N PHE A 5 11.54 12.60 -1.80
CA PHE A 5 12.90 12.48 -1.30
C PHE A 5 13.08 11.22 -0.47
N THR A 6 14.19 10.52 -0.67
CA THR A 6 14.63 9.43 0.21
C THR A 6 16.14 9.28 0.16
N VAL A 7 16.74 8.65 1.17
CA VAL A 7 18.20 8.42 1.20
C VAL A 7 18.61 7.31 0.24
N THR A 8 17.78 6.27 0.09
CA THR A 8 18.11 5.08 -0.70
C THR A 8 16.90 4.64 -1.52
N ILE A 9 17.13 4.34 -2.80
CA ILE A 9 16.11 3.78 -3.68
C ILE A 9 16.13 2.26 -3.55
N THR A 10 14.98 1.64 -3.26
CA THR A 10 14.83 0.19 -3.21
C THR A 10 13.68 -0.28 -4.10
N PRO A 11 13.68 -1.55 -4.57
CA PRO A 11 12.57 -2.10 -5.33
C PRO A 11 11.24 -2.07 -4.56
N ARG A 12 11.27 -2.27 -3.23
CA ARG A 12 10.07 -2.22 -2.37
C ARG A 12 9.45 -0.81 -2.37
N LEU A 13 10.30 0.21 -2.25
CA LEU A 13 9.85 1.61 -2.30
C LEU A 13 9.31 1.97 -3.69
N GLN A 14 10.06 1.66 -4.76
CA GLN A 14 9.63 1.94 -6.13
C GLN A 14 8.28 1.28 -6.45
N TYR A 15 8.11 0.01 -6.06
CA TYR A 15 6.87 -0.71 -6.23
C TYR A 15 5.70 0.00 -5.53
N VAL A 16 5.83 0.29 -4.24
CA VAL A 16 4.70 0.84 -3.48
C VAL A 16 4.36 2.27 -3.90
N LEU A 17 5.35 3.08 -4.25
CA LEU A 17 5.11 4.43 -4.78
C LEU A 17 4.40 4.38 -6.14
N GLY A 18 4.76 3.45 -7.04
CA GLY A 18 4.05 3.27 -8.31
C GLY A 18 2.62 2.75 -8.13
N GLU A 19 2.42 1.85 -7.18
CA GLU A 19 1.12 1.26 -6.87
C GLU A 19 0.16 2.28 -6.22
N ILE A 20 0.70 3.27 -5.48
CA ILE A 20 -0.06 4.39 -4.90
C ILE A 20 -0.23 5.51 -5.94
N PHE A 21 0.86 6.14 -6.38
CA PHE A 21 0.77 7.36 -7.19
C PHE A 21 0.30 7.06 -8.60
N THR A 22 0.96 6.15 -9.31
CA THR A 22 0.63 5.90 -10.72
C THR A 22 -0.68 5.12 -10.86
N ARG A 23 -0.80 3.96 -10.20
CA ARG A 23 -1.94 3.06 -10.43
C ARG A 23 -3.24 3.53 -9.76
N ARG A 24 -3.17 3.87 -8.46
CA ARG A 24 -4.35 4.30 -7.70
C ARG A 24 -4.67 5.77 -7.89
N LEU A 25 -3.71 6.67 -7.78
CA LEU A 25 -3.98 8.11 -7.85
C LEU A 25 -3.91 8.71 -9.25
N GLY A 26 -3.28 8.02 -10.22
CA GLY A 26 -3.09 8.53 -11.58
C GLY A 26 -2.08 9.66 -11.70
N LEU A 27 -1.11 9.73 -10.79
CA LEU A 27 -0.12 10.77 -10.69
C LEU A 27 1.26 10.26 -11.10
N ASP A 28 1.98 11.09 -11.86
CA ASP A 28 3.42 10.90 -12.05
C ASP A 28 4.18 11.25 -10.77
N PHE A 29 5.22 10.47 -10.49
CA PHE A 29 6.13 10.73 -9.37
C PHE A 29 7.58 10.52 -9.80
N GLU A 30 8.48 11.18 -9.08
CA GLU A 30 9.93 11.06 -9.21
C GLU A 30 10.54 10.83 -7.83
N ILE A 31 11.51 9.91 -7.73
CA ILE A 31 12.28 9.68 -6.51
C ILE A 31 13.62 10.41 -6.64
N ILE A 32 13.94 11.24 -5.66
CA ILE A 32 15.14 12.09 -5.64
C ILE A 32 15.94 11.75 -4.39
N THR A 33 17.23 11.48 -4.54
CA THR A 33 18.14 11.16 -3.42
C THR A 33 19.05 12.31 -3.01
N ASP A 34 19.17 13.32 -3.88
CA ASP A 34 19.95 14.53 -3.61
C ASP A 34 19.05 15.60 -2.97
N VAL A 35 19.39 16.02 -1.75
CA VAL A 35 18.62 17.01 -0.99
C VAL A 35 18.65 18.41 -1.62
N GLU A 36 19.76 18.80 -2.25
CA GLU A 36 19.88 20.09 -2.92
C GLU A 36 19.04 20.14 -4.19
N VAL A 37 18.99 19.04 -4.94
CA VAL A 37 18.10 18.90 -6.09
C VAL A 37 16.64 18.91 -5.61
N PHE A 38 16.31 18.12 -4.59
CA PHE A 38 14.96 18.00 -4.07
C PHE A 38 14.38 19.32 -3.56
N THR A 39 15.16 20.09 -2.79
CA THR A 39 14.72 21.38 -2.22
C THR A 39 14.40 22.43 -3.30
N LYS A 40 15.01 22.33 -4.48
CA LYS A 40 14.76 23.20 -5.65
C LYS A 40 13.54 22.77 -6.48
N THR A 41 12.98 21.59 -6.24
CA THR A 41 11.82 21.10 -6.99
C THR A 41 10.57 21.94 -6.73
N LYS A 42 9.72 22.03 -7.76
CA LYS A 42 8.40 22.67 -7.68
C LYS A 42 7.31 21.61 -7.55
N GLY A 43 6.19 21.99 -6.94
CA GLY A 43 5.02 21.12 -6.78
C GLY A 43 5.00 20.44 -5.41
N VAL A 44 4.38 19.26 -5.34
CA VAL A 44 4.26 18.54 -4.07
C VAL A 44 5.58 17.83 -3.78
N ARG A 45 6.06 18.00 -2.56
CA ARG A 45 7.30 17.44 -2.05
C ARG A 45 6.99 16.59 -0.84
N ILE A 46 7.26 15.29 -0.97
CA ILE A 46 7.13 14.31 0.11
C ILE A 46 8.53 13.95 0.55
N ASN A 47 8.80 14.06 1.84
CA ASN A 47 10.08 13.69 2.44
C ASN A 47 9.91 12.34 3.14
N TYR A 48 10.44 11.29 2.53
CA TYR A 48 10.45 9.94 3.08
C TYR A 48 11.84 9.61 3.66
N SER A 49 12.17 10.27 4.77
CA SER A 49 13.43 10.13 5.49
C SER A 49 13.32 10.59 6.95
N ASN A 50 14.37 10.34 7.73
CA ASN A 50 14.50 10.83 9.11
C ASN A 50 15.05 12.26 9.20
N ILE A 51 15.39 12.88 8.07
CA ILE A 51 15.93 14.25 8.02
C ILE A 51 14.74 15.21 7.94
N THR A 52 14.70 16.25 8.78
CA THR A 52 13.69 17.30 8.68
C THR A 52 14.00 18.21 7.50
N ILE A 53 13.01 18.40 6.62
CA ILE A 53 13.11 19.32 5.47
C ILE A 53 11.87 20.20 5.46
N ASP A 54 12.06 21.50 5.56
CA ASP A 54 10.97 22.47 5.65
C ASP A 54 10.07 22.48 4.42
N SER A 55 8.79 22.82 4.63
CA SER A 55 7.80 22.94 3.55
C SER A 55 7.66 21.65 2.71
N THR A 56 7.70 20.49 3.38
CA THR A 56 7.46 19.17 2.80
C THR A 56 6.44 18.39 3.63
N LEU A 57 5.76 17.44 2.98
CA LEU A 57 4.98 16.42 3.70
C LEU A 57 5.95 15.32 4.15
N GLN A 58 6.32 15.31 5.43
CA GLN A 58 7.23 14.30 5.97
C GLN A 58 6.49 13.02 6.35
N ILE A 59 7.04 11.89 5.94
CA ILE A 59 6.60 10.54 6.31
C ILE A 59 7.84 9.81 6.83
N LEU A 60 7.85 9.48 8.11
CA LEU A 60 9.00 8.80 8.73
C LEU A 60 9.04 7.34 8.31
N PRO A 61 10.15 6.84 7.75
CA PRO A 61 10.27 5.44 7.36
C PRO A 61 10.29 4.50 8.58
N HIS A 62 9.44 3.48 8.56
CA HIS A 62 9.50 2.33 9.48
C HIS A 62 10.76 1.46 9.23
N GLY A 63 11.35 1.56 8.03
CA GLY A 63 12.53 0.77 7.63
C GLY A 63 12.21 -0.52 6.87
N LEU A 64 10.95 -0.97 6.84
CA LEU A 64 10.52 -2.15 6.08
C LEU A 64 10.87 -2.03 4.58
N LEU A 65 10.70 -0.84 4.01
CA LEU A 65 10.99 -0.58 2.60
C LEU A 65 12.49 -0.55 2.29
N ASN A 66 13.34 -0.35 3.30
CA ASN A 66 14.80 -0.28 3.14
C ASN A 66 15.48 -1.63 3.40
N ASN A 67 14.78 -2.58 4.03
CA ASN A 67 15.34 -3.89 4.35
C ASN A 67 15.34 -4.81 3.12
N HIS A 68 16.44 -5.55 2.93
CA HIS A 68 16.57 -6.58 1.89
C HIS A 68 16.15 -7.97 2.36
N SER A 69 16.22 -8.22 3.67
CA SER A 69 15.80 -9.46 4.31
C SER A 69 14.28 -9.51 4.50
N ILE A 70 13.76 -10.73 4.66
CA ILE A 70 12.38 -10.96 5.08
C ILE A 70 12.44 -11.42 6.53
N GLU A 71 12.09 -10.51 7.42
CA GLU A 71 12.10 -10.71 8.86
C GLU A 71 10.71 -10.48 9.43
N LYS A 72 10.40 -11.12 10.55
CA LYS A 72 9.12 -10.92 11.25
C LYS A 72 9.02 -9.48 11.74
N ILE A 73 7.96 -8.79 11.34
CA ILE A 73 7.64 -7.43 11.79
C ILE A 73 6.43 -7.50 12.71
N VAL A 74 6.50 -6.75 13.80
CA VAL A 74 5.38 -6.55 14.73
C VAL A 74 5.01 -5.08 14.70
N PHE A 75 3.77 -4.79 14.29
CA PHE A 75 3.22 -3.45 14.38
C PHE A 75 2.40 -3.32 15.66
N ASP A 76 2.53 -2.19 16.34
CA ASP A 76 1.51 -1.73 17.27
C ASP A 76 0.33 -1.17 16.45
N VAL A 77 -0.84 -1.80 16.56
CA VAL A 77 -1.99 -1.47 15.72
C VAL A 77 -3.01 -0.71 16.55
N THR A 78 -3.37 0.48 16.07
CA THR A 78 -4.39 1.32 16.72
C THR A 78 -5.50 1.67 15.74
N ALA A 79 -6.72 1.83 16.25
CA ALA A 79 -7.86 2.27 15.46
C ALA A 79 -8.22 3.72 15.79
N ASN A 80 -8.64 4.49 14.78
CA ASN A 80 -9.18 5.84 14.95
C ASN A 80 -10.16 6.19 13.83
N ASN A 81 -10.87 7.30 13.98
CA ASN A 81 -11.92 7.72 13.04
C ASN A 81 -11.38 8.23 11.68
N ASP A 82 -10.14 8.72 11.65
CA ASP A 82 -9.60 9.37 10.46
C ASP A 82 -8.93 8.39 9.49
N TRP A 83 -8.23 7.39 10.04
CA TRP A 83 -7.38 6.44 9.31
C TRP A 83 -7.89 5.00 9.38
N HIS A 84 -8.97 4.74 10.13
CA HIS A 84 -9.50 3.43 10.49
C HIS A 84 -8.55 2.57 11.31
N ILE A 85 -7.39 2.23 10.74
CA ILE A 85 -6.31 1.43 11.33
C ILE A 85 -4.98 2.14 11.06
N VAL A 86 -4.09 2.14 12.04
CA VAL A 86 -2.77 2.79 12.01
C VAL A 86 -1.73 1.78 12.50
N PHE A 87 -0.66 1.59 11.73
CA PHE A 87 0.44 0.68 12.06
C PHE A 87 1.64 1.46 12.60
N GLY A 88 1.99 1.25 13.86
CA GLY A 88 3.12 1.92 14.52
C GLY A 88 2.90 3.43 14.61
N LYS A 89 1.93 3.85 15.44
CA LYS A 89 1.52 5.26 15.55
C LYS A 89 2.71 6.18 15.87
N ILE A 90 2.83 7.25 15.08
CA ILE A 90 3.77 8.35 15.24
C ILE A 90 2.99 9.59 15.67
N ASN A 91 3.45 10.23 16.74
CA ASN A 91 2.84 11.47 17.24
C ASN A 91 3.38 12.69 16.48
N ASN A 92 2.59 13.78 16.45
CA ASN A 92 2.96 15.07 15.86
C ASN A 92 3.30 15.03 14.36
N SER A 93 2.72 14.10 13.61
CA SER A 93 2.83 14.01 12.15
C SER A 93 1.47 14.17 11.49
N VAL A 94 1.44 14.78 10.29
CA VAL A 94 0.22 14.90 9.47
C VAL A 94 -0.30 13.51 9.08
N ILE A 95 0.61 12.61 8.72
CA ILE A 95 0.31 11.19 8.51
C ILE A 95 0.90 10.42 9.71
N PRO A 96 0.08 9.82 10.59
CA PRO A 96 0.52 9.33 11.89
C PRO A 96 1.21 7.96 11.83
N PHE A 97 1.69 7.52 10.68
CA PHE A 97 2.40 6.26 10.48
C PHE A 97 3.10 6.24 9.13
N ASP A 98 3.94 5.24 8.91
CA ASP A 98 4.51 4.97 7.59
C ASP A 98 3.46 4.33 6.68
N ILE A 99 2.68 5.17 6.01
CA ILE A 99 1.65 4.75 5.05
C ILE A 99 2.24 3.92 3.90
N PHE A 100 3.46 4.21 3.45
CA PHE A 100 4.09 3.49 2.33
C PHE A 100 4.49 2.08 2.77
N ALA A 101 5.15 1.93 3.92
CA ALA A 101 5.47 0.61 4.45
C ALA A 101 4.22 -0.20 4.77
N SER A 102 3.18 0.43 5.31
CA SER A 102 1.93 -0.25 5.68
C SER A 102 1.18 -0.78 4.45
N ILE A 103 1.10 0.03 3.39
CA ILE A 103 0.50 -0.40 2.11
C ILE A 103 1.34 -1.54 1.50
N PHE A 104 2.67 -1.41 1.49
CA PHE A 104 3.54 -2.47 0.99
C PHE A 104 3.34 -3.79 1.76
N TYR A 105 3.27 -3.73 3.09
CA TYR A 105 3.08 -4.90 3.95
C TYR A 105 1.81 -5.67 3.60
N LEU A 106 0.70 -4.96 3.41
CA LEU A 106 -0.59 -5.56 3.06
C LEU A 106 -0.61 -6.10 1.63
N LEU A 107 -0.12 -5.33 0.65
CA LEU A 107 -0.12 -5.73 -0.76
C LEU A 107 0.79 -6.92 -1.05
N SER A 108 1.98 -6.94 -0.46
CA SER A 108 2.93 -8.03 -0.64
C SER A 108 2.55 -9.30 0.13
N ARG A 109 1.48 -9.26 0.94
CA ARG A 109 1.10 -10.35 1.85
C ARG A 109 2.29 -10.77 2.71
N TYR A 110 3.04 -9.79 3.21
CA TYR A 110 4.36 -9.99 3.84
C TYR A 110 4.34 -11.01 5.00
N GLU A 111 3.23 -11.06 5.73
CA GLU A 111 2.98 -12.03 6.81
C GLU A 111 3.04 -13.50 6.37
N GLU A 112 2.68 -13.81 5.12
CA GLU A 112 2.68 -15.19 4.61
C GLU A 112 4.09 -15.77 4.52
N TYR A 113 5.10 -14.91 4.32
CA TYR A 113 6.51 -15.33 4.29
C TYR A 113 7.11 -15.51 5.68
N THR A 114 6.52 -14.93 6.72
CA THR A 114 7.10 -14.88 8.07
C THR A 114 6.36 -15.73 9.09
N ILE A 115 5.08 -16.03 8.85
CA ILE A 115 4.27 -16.94 9.65
C ILE A 115 4.32 -18.31 8.97
N SER A 116 4.69 -19.37 9.70
CA SER A 116 4.84 -20.72 9.16
C SER A 116 3.57 -21.58 9.19
N GLU A 117 2.57 -21.22 10.01
CA GLU A 117 1.33 -22.00 10.13
C GLU A 117 0.56 -22.04 8.80
N ARG A 118 0.14 -23.25 8.40
CA ARG A 118 -0.61 -23.53 7.17
C ARG A 118 -1.77 -24.47 7.46
N ASP A 119 -2.81 -24.39 6.64
CA ASP A 119 -3.86 -25.40 6.64
C ASP A 119 -3.40 -26.72 5.98
N ILE A 120 -4.30 -27.70 5.92
CA ILE A 120 -4.05 -29.03 5.33
C ILE A 120 -3.66 -28.98 3.84
N HIS A 121 -3.90 -27.86 3.16
CA HIS A 121 -3.58 -27.64 1.75
C HIS A 121 -2.34 -26.77 1.57
N GLY A 122 -1.61 -26.46 2.65
CA GLY A 122 -0.41 -25.62 2.59
C GLY A 122 -0.70 -24.12 2.42
N ARG A 123 -1.94 -23.67 2.67
CA ARG A 123 -2.37 -22.28 2.47
C ARG A 123 -2.22 -21.46 3.75
N PHE A 124 -1.93 -20.16 3.60
CA PHE A 124 -1.97 -19.22 4.72
C PHE A 124 -3.42 -19.03 5.19
N GLN A 125 -3.63 -19.07 6.51
CA GLN A 125 -4.97 -18.94 7.09
C GLN A 125 -5.27 -17.50 7.49
N ALA A 126 -6.42 -16.98 7.07
CA ALA A 126 -6.84 -15.60 7.38
C ALA A 126 -6.82 -15.29 8.89
N LYS A 127 -7.15 -16.26 9.76
CA LYS A 127 -7.12 -16.11 11.22
C LYS A 127 -5.74 -15.70 11.77
N ASN A 128 -4.67 -15.99 11.03
CA ASN A 128 -3.30 -15.68 11.41
C ASN A 128 -2.89 -14.27 10.96
N SER A 129 -3.75 -13.56 10.23
CA SER A 129 -3.42 -12.25 9.68
C SER A 129 -3.56 -11.12 10.68
N ILE A 130 -2.77 -10.06 10.48
CA ILE A 130 -2.96 -8.78 11.18
C ILE A 130 -4.37 -8.21 10.97
N ALA A 131 -4.96 -8.47 9.80
CA ALA A 131 -6.31 -8.03 9.43
C ALA A 131 -7.40 -8.74 10.22
N PHE A 132 -7.26 -10.04 10.47
CA PHE A 132 -8.17 -10.78 11.34
C PHE A 132 -8.00 -10.36 12.80
N ALA A 133 -6.77 -10.27 13.28
CA ALA A 133 -6.47 -9.90 14.66
C ALA A 133 -7.04 -8.52 15.05
N ASN A 134 -7.13 -7.59 14.09
CA ASN A 134 -7.64 -6.23 14.30
C ASN A 134 -8.98 -5.98 13.60
N ASN A 135 -9.71 -7.03 13.24
CA ASN A 135 -11.08 -7.00 12.71
C ASN A 135 -11.30 -6.07 11.49
N PHE A 136 -10.34 -6.01 10.56
CA PHE A 136 -10.43 -5.19 9.35
C PHE A 136 -10.39 -6.00 8.04
N LEU A 137 -10.58 -7.33 8.09
CA LEU A 137 -10.59 -8.20 6.89
C LEU A 137 -11.53 -7.75 5.77
N ARG A 138 -12.65 -7.12 6.12
CA ARG A 138 -13.67 -6.66 5.17
C ARG A 138 -13.56 -5.18 4.83
N ILE A 139 -12.53 -4.50 5.34
CA ILE A 139 -12.32 -3.07 5.14
C ILE A 139 -11.28 -2.91 4.01
N PRO A 140 -11.57 -2.13 2.96
CA PRO A 140 -10.63 -1.86 1.88
C PRO A 140 -9.60 -0.81 2.36
N LEU A 141 -8.75 -1.22 3.30
CA LEU A 141 -7.93 -0.32 4.10
C LEU A 141 -6.91 0.46 3.25
N ILE A 142 -6.36 -0.17 2.22
CA ILE A 142 -5.42 0.48 1.29
C ILE A 142 -6.12 1.58 0.49
N GLU A 143 -7.33 1.32 0.02
CA GLU A 143 -8.14 2.29 -0.72
C GLU A 143 -8.51 3.48 0.17
N LEU A 144 -8.92 3.23 1.42
CA LEU A 144 -9.23 4.29 2.39
C LEU A 144 -7.99 5.15 2.71
N TRP A 145 -6.83 4.51 2.91
CA TRP A 145 -5.57 5.24 3.09
C TRP A 145 -5.16 6.05 1.85
N CYS A 146 -5.38 5.53 0.64
CA CYS A 146 -5.09 6.27 -0.60
C CYS A 146 -6.01 7.47 -0.78
N GLU A 147 -7.30 7.36 -0.46
CA GLU A 147 -8.22 8.50 -0.49
C GLU A 147 -7.83 9.55 0.56
N LYS A 148 -7.45 9.14 1.78
CA LYS A 148 -6.93 10.08 2.80
C LYS A 148 -5.64 10.76 2.36
N LEU A 149 -4.72 10.03 1.75
CA LEU A 149 -3.51 10.60 1.18
C LEU A 149 -3.85 11.63 0.08
N LYS A 150 -4.80 11.32 -0.79
CA LYS A 150 -5.28 12.24 -1.83
C LYS A 150 -5.86 13.53 -1.25
N GLU A 151 -6.70 13.47 -0.22
CA GLU A 151 -7.21 14.65 0.49
C GLU A 151 -6.07 15.55 1.00
N ILE A 152 -5.05 14.95 1.62
CA ILE A 152 -3.87 15.67 2.11
C ILE A 152 -3.09 16.31 0.95
N LEU A 153 -2.86 15.57 -0.14
CA LEU A 153 -2.14 16.09 -1.31
C LEU A 153 -2.89 17.25 -2.00
N GLN A 154 -4.22 17.17 -2.06
CA GLN A 154 -5.08 18.24 -2.59
C GLN A 154 -4.98 19.52 -1.76
N TYR A 155 -4.90 19.39 -0.43
CA TYR A 155 -4.67 20.53 0.45
C TYR A 155 -3.33 21.22 0.17
N HIS A 156 -2.26 20.44 -0.05
CA HIS A 156 -0.94 20.99 -0.38
C HIS A 156 -0.86 21.59 -1.78
N LYS A 157 -1.65 21.11 -2.75
CA LYS A 157 -1.67 21.64 -4.11
C LYS A 157 -3.04 21.44 -4.77
N LYS A 158 -3.82 22.53 -4.86
CA LYS A 158 -5.20 22.53 -5.37
C LYS A 158 -5.40 22.08 -6.83
N HIS A 159 -4.34 21.99 -7.63
CA HIS A 159 -4.41 21.66 -9.07
C HIS A 159 -3.74 20.31 -9.41
N LEU A 160 -3.84 19.33 -8.52
CA LEU A 160 -3.51 17.95 -8.88
C LEU A 160 -4.75 17.28 -9.51
N GLU A 161 -4.58 16.77 -10.72
CA GLU A 161 -5.60 15.96 -11.39
C GLU A 161 -5.42 14.50 -10.97
N PHE A 162 -6.47 13.92 -10.41
CA PHE A 162 -6.47 12.53 -9.94
C PHE A 162 -7.25 11.66 -10.92
N LYS A 163 -6.85 10.41 -11.05
CA LYS A 163 -7.60 9.42 -11.80
C LYS A 163 -8.98 9.22 -11.16
N ASN A 164 -10.01 9.36 -11.97
CA ASN A 164 -11.37 8.95 -11.61
C ASN A 164 -11.50 7.45 -11.83
N HIS A 165 -11.82 6.70 -10.77
CA HIS A 165 -12.14 5.29 -10.88
C HIS A 165 -13.62 5.12 -11.18
N THR A 166 -13.93 4.50 -12.31
CA THR A 166 -15.29 4.04 -12.61
C THR A 166 -15.38 2.57 -12.22
N TYR A 167 -16.33 2.26 -11.34
CA TYR A 167 -16.58 0.87 -10.95
C TYR A 167 -16.94 0.04 -12.18
N THR A 168 -16.22 -1.06 -12.38
CA THR A 168 -16.50 -2.05 -13.43
C THR A 168 -16.45 -3.42 -12.78
N ALA A 169 -17.55 -4.17 -12.87
CA ALA A 169 -17.60 -5.56 -12.44
C ALA A 169 -17.22 -6.47 -13.60
N LEU A 170 -16.11 -7.21 -13.48
CA LEU A 170 -15.80 -8.33 -14.36
C LEU A 170 -16.03 -9.62 -13.59
N HIS A 171 -17.15 -10.30 -13.86
CA HIS A 171 -17.43 -11.60 -13.28
C HIS A 171 -16.59 -12.67 -13.99
N THR A 172 -15.69 -13.30 -13.26
CA THR A 172 -14.97 -14.50 -13.72
C THR A 172 -15.52 -15.71 -12.98
N VAL A 173 -15.53 -16.85 -13.66
CA VAL A 173 -15.88 -18.15 -13.09
C VAL A 173 -14.74 -19.09 -13.38
N ASP A 174 -14.24 -19.76 -12.34
CA ASP A 174 -13.26 -20.84 -12.50
C ASP A 174 -14.01 -22.10 -12.94
N VAL A 175 -13.55 -22.73 -14.02
CA VAL A 175 -14.16 -23.92 -14.59
C VAL A 175 -13.11 -25.00 -14.62
N ASP A 176 -13.13 -25.88 -13.60
CA ASP A 176 -12.14 -26.96 -13.45
C ASP A 176 -12.08 -27.90 -14.67
N LEU A 177 -13.19 -28.05 -15.38
CA LEU A 177 -13.37 -29.05 -16.41
C LEU A 177 -14.19 -28.50 -17.58
N CYS A 178 -13.63 -27.54 -18.32
CA CYS A 178 -14.27 -26.86 -19.47
C CYS A 178 -14.84 -27.80 -20.55
N TYR A 179 -14.45 -29.09 -20.56
CA TYR A 179 -14.86 -30.06 -21.58
C TYR A 179 -15.19 -31.45 -21.02
N LYS A 180 -15.40 -31.64 -19.71
CA LYS A 180 -15.69 -32.98 -19.14
C LYS A 180 -16.86 -33.69 -19.83
N TYR A 181 -17.78 -32.92 -20.39
CA TYR A 181 -18.96 -33.42 -21.09
C TYR A 181 -19.02 -33.01 -22.56
N PHE A 182 -17.91 -32.51 -23.12
CA PHE A 182 -17.86 -32.16 -24.53
C PHE A 182 -17.99 -33.44 -25.39
N GLY A 183 -19.02 -33.49 -26.25
CA GLY A 183 -19.31 -34.67 -27.07
C GLY A 183 -20.04 -35.81 -26.35
N ILE A 184 -20.46 -35.63 -25.09
CA ILE A 184 -21.33 -36.58 -24.39
C ILE A 184 -22.78 -36.17 -24.65
N ASP A 185 -23.50 -37.03 -25.37
CA ASP A 185 -24.92 -36.84 -25.65
C ASP A 185 -25.75 -36.81 -24.36
N TRP A 186 -26.78 -35.97 -24.32
CA TRP A 186 -27.62 -35.72 -23.15
C TRP A 186 -28.41 -36.96 -22.65
N TRP A 187 -28.48 -38.03 -23.43
CA TRP A 187 -29.12 -39.30 -23.03
C TRP A 187 -28.14 -40.37 -22.51
N LYS A 188 -26.84 -40.08 -22.45
CA LYS A 188 -25.81 -41.00 -21.90
C LYS A 188 -25.55 -40.79 -20.40
N TRP A 189 -26.53 -40.23 -19.69
CA TRP A 189 -26.49 -39.94 -18.26
C TRP A 189 -27.32 -40.94 -17.46
#